data_AF-A0A9D9QUI2-F1
#
_entry.id   AF-A0A9D9QUI2-F1
#
_cell.length_a   1.000
_cell.length_b   1.000
_cell.length_c   1.000
_cell.angle_alpha   90.00
_cell.angle_beta   90.00
_cell.angle_gamma   90.00
#
_symmetry.space_group_name_H-M   'P 1'
#
loop_
_entity.id
_entity.type
_entity.pdbx_description
1 polymer ?
#
loop_
_entity_poly.entity_id
_entity_poly.type
_entity_poly.pdbx_seq_one_letter_code
_entity_poly.pdbx_strand_id
1 'polypeptide(L)'
;MTFKKVIRVLRNILIFFFLSTIFAVVAYKYIPVYVTPLMIIRCGEQMIDGEKPILRHKWVPIEKISKHLPMAVIASEDNRFPTHNGFDMVEIKKAMKENET
;
A
#
# COMPACT_ATOMS: atom_id res chain seq x y z
N MET A 1 27.68 0.90 -26.79
CA MET A 1 27.53 -0.07 -25.67
C MET A 1 27.26 -1.44 -26.27
N THR A 2 28.08 -2.47 -25.99
CA THR A 2 27.89 -3.79 -26.63
C THR A 2 26.61 -4.47 -26.14
N PHE A 3 25.93 -5.23 -27.02
CA PHE A 3 24.68 -5.93 -26.72
C PHE A 3 24.73 -6.74 -25.41
N LYS A 4 25.86 -7.42 -25.15
CA LYS A 4 26.11 -8.16 -23.90
C LYS A 4 26.12 -7.27 -22.64
N LYS A 5 26.57 -6.00 -22.74
CA LYS A 5 26.54 -5.03 -21.64
C LYS A 5 25.11 -4.58 -21.34
N VAL A 6 24.28 -4.37 -22.36
CA VAL A 6 22.86 -3.99 -22.21
C VAL A 6 22.09 -5.09 -21.48
N ILE A 7 22.22 -6.35 -21.90
CA ILE A 7 21.57 -7.48 -21.24
C ILE A 7 22.00 -7.61 -19.77
N ARG A 8 23.28 -7.41 -19.47
CA ARG A 8 23.79 -7.48 -18.10
C ARG A 8 23.18 -6.39 -17.21
N VAL A 9 23.05 -5.16 -17.73
CA VAL A 9 22.45 -4.05 -17.01
C VAL A 9 20.96 -4.31 -16.77
N LEU A 10 20.20 -4.70 -17.80
CA LEU A 10 18.78 -5.04 -17.67
C LEU A 10 18.54 -6.15 -16.64
N ARG A 11 19.33 -7.22 -16.70
CA ARG A 11 19.29 -8.32 -15.72
C ARG A 11 19.52 -7.81 -14.30
N ASN A 12 20.55 -6.99 -14.10
CA ASN A 12 20.88 -6.48 -12.77
C ASN A 12 19.80 -5.53 -12.24
N ILE A 13 19.19 -4.70 -13.09
CA ILE A 13 18.05 -3.86 -12.73
C ILE A 13 16.86 -4.72 -12.30
N LEU A 14 16.55 -5.76 -13.06
CA LEU A 14 15.44 -6.66 -12.75
C LEU A 14 15.67 -7.41 -11.42
N ILE A 15 16.88 -7.94 -11.20
CA ILE A 15 17.25 -8.56 -9.92
C ILE A 15 17.14 -7.55 -8.78
N PHE A 16 17.67 -6.34 -8.95
CA PHE A 16 17.60 -5.30 -7.93
C PHE A 16 16.16 -4.91 -7.59
N PHE A 17 15.27 -4.83 -8.59
CA PHE A 17 13.85 -4.55 -8.39
C PHE A 17 13.17 -5.62 -7.53
N PHE A 18 13.35 -6.91 -7.85
CA PHE A 18 12.75 -7.99 -7.06
C PHE A 18 13.37 -8.10 -5.65
N LEU A 19 14.69 -7.95 -5.53
CA LEU A 19 15.35 -7.98 -4.23
C LEU A 19 14.91 -6.82 -3.34
N SER A 20 14.82 -5.60 -3.89
CA SER A 20 14.42 -4.43 -3.11
C SER A 20 12.95 -4.51 -2.67
N THR A 21 12.04 -5.00 -3.52
CA THR A 21 10.62 -5.17 -3.17
C THR A 21 10.41 -6.25 -2.10
N ILE A 22 11.06 -7.41 -2.23
CA ILE A 22 11.00 -8.48 -1.21
C ILE A 22 11.61 -7.99 0.10
N PHE A 23 12.77 -7.32 0.04
CA PHE A 23 13.41 -6.75 1.21
C PHE A 23 12.49 -5.76 1.94
N ALA A 24 11.82 -4.86 1.21
CA ALA A 24 10.88 -3.91 1.78
C ALA A 24 9.71 -4.61 2.51
N VAL A 25 9.14 -5.66 1.91
CA VAL A 25 8.05 -6.46 2.54
C VAL A 25 8.53 -7.09 3.86
N VAL A 26 9.73 -7.69 3.86
CA VAL A 26 10.29 -8.31 5.07
C VAL A 26 10.61 -7.26 6.12
N ALA A 27 11.16 -6.10 5.74
CA ALA A 27 11.45 -5.02 6.67
C ALA A 27 10.18 -4.47 7.34
N TYR A 28 9.14 -4.18 6.55
CA TYR A 28 7.88 -3.63 7.07
C TYR A 28 7.02 -4.65 7.85
N LYS A 29 7.36 -5.94 7.80
CA LYS A 29 6.77 -6.93 8.72
C LYS A 29 7.14 -6.65 10.18
N TYR A 30 8.31 -6.06 10.43
CA TYR A 30 8.85 -5.87 11.78
C TYR A 30 8.99 -4.40 12.17
N ILE A 31 9.09 -3.49 11.19
CA ILE A 31 9.30 -2.06 11.42
C ILE A 31 8.00 -1.29 11.18
N PRO A 32 7.60 -0.39 12.09
CA PRO A 32 6.47 0.52 11.85
C PRO A 32 6.60 1.31 10.55
N VAL A 33 5.48 1.51 9.87
CA VAL A 33 5.40 2.39 8.70
C VAL A 33 5.20 3.82 9.18
N TYR A 34 6.26 4.63 9.18
CA TYR A 34 6.20 6.01 9.67
C TYR A 34 5.60 6.99 8.65
N VAL A 35 5.85 6.74 7.36
CA VAL A 35 5.45 7.61 6.25
C VAL A 35 5.01 6.75 5.08
N THR A 36 3.91 7.13 4.42
CA THR A 36 3.45 6.53 3.16
C THR A 36 3.43 7.56 2.04
N PRO A 37 3.46 7.15 0.76
CA PRO A 37 3.31 8.07 -0.36
C PRO A 37 2.04 8.93 -0.26
N LEU A 38 0.92 8.36 0.21
CA LEU A 38 -0.33 9.08 0.39
C LEU A 38 -0.19 10.22 1.41
N MET A 39 0.53 10.01 2.52
CA MET A 39 0.77 11.08 3.49
C MET A 39 1.52 12.26 2.86
N ILE A 40 2.51 11.98 2.01
CA ILE A 40 3.28 13.00 1.31
C ILE A 40 2.40 13.73 0.29
N ILE A 41 1.60 13.00 -0.49
CA ILE A 41 0.65 13.58 -1.45
C ILE A 41 -0.32 14.52 -0.75
N ARG A 42 -0.94 14.11 0.37
CA ARG A 42 -1.85 14.95 1.15
C ARG A 42 -1.19 16.20 1.70
N CYS A 43 0.06 16.11 2.17
CA CYS A 43 0.80 17.31 2.57
C CYS A 43 1.09 18.25 1.39
N GLY A 44 1.38 17.70 0.20
CA GLY A 44 1.56 18.49 -1.01
C GLY A 44 0.29 19.20 -1.47
N GLU A 45 -0.85 18.51 -1.44
CA GLU A 45 -2.18 19.08 -1.72
C GLU A 45 -2.49 20.26 -0.78
N GLN A 46 -2.32 20.08 0.53
CA GLN A 46 -2.49 21.14 1.52
C GLN A 46 -1.64 22.38 1.22
N MET A 47 -0.38 22.17 0.81
CA MET A 47 0.52 23.27 0.46
C MET A 47 0.07 24.01 -0.82
N ILE A 48 -0.43 23.28 -1.82
CA ILE A 48 -0.95 23.87 -3.07
C ILE A 48 -2.20 24.71 -2.76
N ASP A 49 -3.04 24.25 -1.85
CA ASP A 49 -4.25 24.95 -1.40
C ASP A 49 -3.94 26.15 -0.47
N GLY A 50 -2.66 26.44 -0.22
CA GLY A 50 -2.20 27.55 0.61
C GLY A 50 -2.29 27.30 2.12
N GLU A 51 -2.61 26.06 2.52
CA GLU A 51 -2.65 25.64 3.92
C GLU A 51 -1.27 25.24 4.43
N LYS A 52 -1.12 25.20 5.76
CA LYS A 52 0.07 24.60 6.38
C LYS A 52 -0.05 23.08 6.33
N PRO A 53 1.00 22.35 5.90
CA PRO A 53 0.95 20.89 5.87
C PRO A 53 0.81 20.34 7.30
N ILE A 54 -0.29 19.62 7.56
CA ILE A 54 -0.57 18.98 8.84
C ILE A 54 -0.71 17.48 8.60
N LEU A 55 0.23 16.71 9.16
CA LEU A 55 0.18 15.26 9.16
C LEU A 55 -0.06 14.74 10.59
N ARG A 56 -1.26 14.22 10.83
CA ARG A 56 -1.61 13.57 12.11
C ARG A 56 -1.51 12.06 11.95
N HIS A 57 -0.32 11.52 12.24
CA HIS A 57 -0.08 10.09 12.20
C HIS A 57 0.57 9.62 13.51
N LYS A 58 -0.01 8.58 14.11
CA LYS A 58 0.55 7.89 15.27
C LYS A 58 0.41 6.40 15.05
N TRP A 59 1.54 5.73 14.86
CA TRP A 59 1.55 4.28 14.77
C TRP A 59 1.26 3.65 16.14
N VAL A 60 0.40 2.64 16.16
CA VAL A 60 -0.01 1.91 17.36
C VAL A 60 0.03 0.40 17.07
N PRO A 61 0.69 -0.42 17.91
CA PRO A 61 0.64 -1.88 17.79
C PRO A 61 -0.79 -2.40 17.86
N ILE A 62 -1.12 -3.45 17.10
CA ILE A 62 -2.48 -4.02 17.02
C ILE A 62 -2.97 -4.51 18.39
N GLU A 63 -2.06 -4.95 19.26
CA GLU A 63 -2.36 -5.42 20.62
C GLU A 63 -2.84 -4.29 21.54
N LYS A 64 -2.52 -3.04 21.20
CA LYS A 64 -2.97 -1.84 21.91
C LYS A 64 -4.24 -1.24 21.31
N ILE A 65 -4.75 -1.81 20.22
CA ILE A 65 -5.99 -1.38 19.57
C ILE A 65 -7.15 -2.21 20.14
N SER A 66 -8.30 -1.57 20.33
CA SER A 66 -9.53 -2.28 20.73
C SER A 66 -9.86 -3.38 19.72
N LYS A 67 -10.19 -4.59 20.19
CA LYS A 67 -10.57 -5.72 19.33
C LYS A 67 -11.78 -5.43 18.43
N HIS A 68 -12.61 -4.44 18.79
CA HIS A 68 -13.76 -4.02 18.00
C HIS A 68 -13.39 -3.11 16.82
N LEU A 69 -12.24 -2.41 16.87
CA LEU A 69 -11.86 -1.48 15.81
C LEU A 69 -11.53 -2.19 14.49
N PRO A 70 -10.73 -3.28 14.45
CA PRO A 70 -10.52 -4.03 13.21
C PRO A 70 -11.82 -4.53 12.59
N MET A 71 -12.75 -5.02 13.41
CA MET A 71 -14.06 -5.48 12.94
C MET A 71 -14.91 -4.35 12.36
N ALA A 72 -14.89 -3.16 12.98
CA ALA A 72 -15.59 -1.99 12.46
C ALA A 72 -15.05 -1.55 11.09
N VAL A 73 -13.71 -1.54 10.92
CA VAL A 73 -13.06 -1.19 9.65
C VAL A 73 -13.35 -2.22 8.57
N ILE A 74 -13.26 -3.52 8.89
CA ILE A 74 -13.64 -4.59 7.97
C ILE A 74 -15.10 -4.40 7.53
N ALA A 75 -16.02 -4.13 8.47
CA ALA A 75 -17.42 -3.96 8.14
C ALA A 75 -17.72 -2.73 7.25
N SER A 76 -16.95 -1.65 7.41
CA SER A 76 -17.15 -0.42 6.65
C SER A 76 -16.46 -0.40 5.29
N GLU A 77 -15.30 -1.05 5.14
CA GLU A 77 -14.46 -0.98 3.94
C GLU A 77 -14.49 -2.27 3.10
N ASP A 78 -14.41 -3.43 3.75
CA ASP A 78 -14.25 -4.72 3.08
C ASP A 78 -14.93 -5.85 3.87
N ASN A 79 -16.25 -5.96 3.73
CA ASN A 79 -17.07 -6.93 4.45
C ASN A 79 -16.65 -8.39 4.21
N ARG A 80 -16.00 -8.66 3.08
CA ARG A 80 -15.62 -10.00 2.65
C ARG A 80 -14.16 -10.32 2.94
N PHE A 81 -13.42 -9.42 3.60
CA PHE A 81 -12.04 -9.59 4.02
C PHE A 81 -11.70 -10.99 4.60
N PRO A 82 -12.52 -11.59 5.50
CA PRO A 82 -12.19 -12.90 6.07
C PRO A 82 -12.36 -14.07 5.10
N THR A 83 -13.00 -13.85 3.96
CA THR A 83 -13.42 -14.90 3.01
C THR A 83 -12.48 -15.03 1.82
N HIS A 84 -11.57 -14.07 1.60
CA HIS A 84 -10.64 -14.07 0.48
C HIS A 84 -9.18 -13.94 0.92
N ASN A 85 -8.25 -14.36 0.05
CA ASN A 85 -6.81 -14.35 0.31
C ASN A 85 -6.14 -13.12 -0.32
N GLY A 86 -6.71 -11.94 -0.05
CA GLY A 86 -6.20 -10.64 -0.52
C GLY A 86 -6.92 -10.03 -1.73
N PHE A 87 -7.45 -10.82 -2.66
CA PHE A 87 -8.23 -10.28 -3.80
C PHE A 87 -9.67 -10.77 -3.76
N ASP A 88 -10.62 -9.85 -3.55
CA ASP A 88 -12.04 -10.16 -3.67
C ASP A 88 -12.48 -10.16 -5.15
N MET A 89 -12.30 -11.30 -5.81
CA MET A 89 -12.70 -11.48 -7.20
C MET A 89 -14.21 -11.34 -7.42
N VAL A 90 -15.04 -11.47 -6.38
CA VAL A 90 -16.49 -11.31 -6.50
C VAL A 90 -16.85 -9.84 -6.58
N GLU A 91 -16.39 -9.04 -5.62
CA GLU A 91 -16.66 -7.60 -5.60
C GLU A 91 -15.95 -6.88 -6.75
N ILE A 92 -14.74 -7.30 -7.16
CA ILE A 92 -14.06 -6.74 -8.34
C ILE A 92 -14.91 -6.93 -9.60
N LYS A 93 -15.43 -8.14 -9.85
CA LYS A 93 -16.27 -8.39 -11.03
C LYS A 93 -17.58 -7.61 -10.98
N LYS A 94 -18.15 -7.45 -9.79
CA LYS A 94 -19.37 -6.66 -9.58
C LYS A 94 -19.13 -5.18 -9.87
N ALA A 95 -18.06 -4.59 -9.32
CA ALA A 95 -17.68 -3.20 -9.58
C ALA A 95 -17.37 -2.94 -11.06
N MET A 96 -16.70 -3.89 -11.75
CA MET A 96 -16.49 -3.79 -13.20
C MET A 96 -17.82 -3.72 -13.96
N LYS A 97 -18.78 -4.58 -13.61
CA LYS A 97 -20.10 -4.61 -14.24
C LYS A 97 -20.91 -3.33 -13.95
N GLU A 98 -20.85 -2.80 -12.73
CA GLU A 98 -21.53 -1.56 -12.36
C GLU A 98 -20.98 -0.35 -13.13
N ASN A 99 -19.67 -0.31 -13.39
CA ASN A 99 -19.03 0.76 -14.16
C ASN A 99 -19.27 0.64 -15.68
N GLU A 100 -19.76 -0.50 -16.16
CA GLU A 100 -20.15 -0.71 -17.57
C GLU A 100 -21.59 -0.26 -17.89
N THR A 101 -22.39 0.08 -16.87
CA THR A 101 -23.76 0.62 -16.97
C THR A 101 -23.82 2.09 -16.61
#